data_AF-A0A5D6W3F1-F1
#
_entry.id   AF-A0A5D6W3F1-F1
#
_cell.length_a   1.000
_cell.length_b   1.000
_cell.length_c   1.000
_cell.angle_alpha   90.00
_cell.angle_beta   90.00
_cell.angle_gamma   90.00
#
_symmetry.space_group_name_H-M   'P 1'
#
loop_
_entity.id
_entity.type
_entity.pdbx_description
1 polymer ?
#
loop_
_entity_poly.entity_id
_entity_poly.type
_entity_poly.pdbx_seq_one_letter_code
_entity_poly.pdbx_strand_id
1 'polypeptide(L)'
;MLNCSECGRTLEEKDALVHTTEDGEKKVICQECFKELTGVDYQTFALRKENAKQTFIAVLFCLACTAYAWYDKGWMWGVGGIILTTLVYLFSSKAR
;
A
#
# COMPACT_ATOMS: atom_id res chain seq x y z
N MET A 1 -0.93 28.22 -4.75
CA MET A 1 -0.53 27.88 -6.13
C MET A 1 0.76 27.10 -6.04
N LEU A 2 0.71 25.81 -6.34
CA LEU A 2 1.89 24.93 -6.28
C LEU A 2 2.39 24.75 -7.70
N ASN A 3 3.69 24.84 -7.96
CA ASN A 3 4.21 24.65 -9.31
C ASN A 3 4.82 23.25 -9.42
N CYS A 4 4.51 22.56 -10.51
CA CYS A 4 5.14 21.29 -10.81
C CYS A 4 6.64 21.49 -11.06
N SER A 5 7.48 20.70 -10.40
CA SER A 5 8.94 20.75 -10.57
C SER A 5 9.42 20.25 -11.94
N GLU A 6 8.65 19.38 -12.60
CA GLU A 6 8.97 18.85 -13.94
C GLU A 6 8.44 19.75 -15.08
N CYS A 7 7.12 19.95 -15.15
CA CYS A 7 6.51 20.68 -16.27
C CYS A 7 6.31 22.19 -16.04
N GLY A 8 6.59 22.70 -14.84
CA GLY A 8 6.44 24.13 -14.50
C GLY A 8 5.00 24.64 -14.44
N ARG A 9 3.99 23.77 -14.63
CA ARG A 9 2.57 24.13 -14.60
C ARG A 9 2.11 24.49 -13.19
N THR A 10 1.25 25.50 -13.09
CA THR A 10 0.55 25.85 -11.85
C THR A 10 -0.51 24.80 -11.54
N LEU A 11 -0.43 24.19 -10.37
CA LEU A 11 -1.30 23.15 -9.85
C LEU A 11 -2.15 23.70 -8.69
N GLU A 12 -3.37 23.17 -8.60
CA GLU A 12 -4.19 23.26 -7.41
C GLU A 12 -3.68 22.25 -6.36
N GLU A 13 -4.00 22.49 -5.08
CA GLU A 13 -3.55 21.61 -3.98
C GLU A 13 -4.01 20.16 -4.13
N LYS A 14 -5.11 19.91 -4.85
CA LYS A 14 -5.64 18.56 -5.10
C LYS A 14 -4.82 17.75 -6.10
N ASP A 15 -4.16 18.42 -7.04
CA ASP A 15 -3.40 17.79 -8.13
C ASP A 15 -1.89 17.73 -7.86
N ALA A 16 -1.46 18.40 -6.79
CA ALA A 16 -0.08 18.41 -6.34
C ALA A 16 0.28 17.09 -5.64
N LEU A 17 1.17 16.32 -6.26
CA LEU A 17 1.69 15.07 -5.72
C LEU A 17 3.13 15.25 -5.26
N VAL A 18 3.48 14.69 -4.10
CA VAL A 18 4.88 14.67 -3.65
C VAL A 18 5.53 13.38 -4.11
N HIS A 19 6.51 13.49 -5.01
CA HIS A 19 7.33 12.38 -5.46
C HIS A 19 8.73 12.51 -4.85
N THR A 20 9.28 11.40 -4.36
CA THR A 20 10.65 11.34 -3.83
C THR A 20 11.51 10.70 -4.90
N THR A 21 12.51 11.44 -5.37
CA THR A 21 13.47 10.96 -6.38
C THR A 21 14.44 9.96 -5.74
N GLU A 22 15.19 9.22 -6.56
CA GLU A 22 16.18 8.24 -6.07
C GLU A 22 17.26 8.90 -5.18
N ASP A 23 17.56 10.18 -5.43
CA ASP A 23 18.48 11.00 -4.63
C ASP A 23 17.90 11.44 -3.26
N GLY A 24 16.66 11.07 -2.94
CA GLY A 24 15.96 11.45 -1.72
C GLY A 24 15.36 12.85 -1.72
N GLU A 25 15.47 13.58 -2.84
CA GLU A 25 14.84 14.89 -3.01
C GLU A 25 13.31 14.75 -3.14
N LYS A 26 12.56 15.57 -2.38
CA LYS A 26 11.10 15.63 -2.49
C LYS A 26 10.70 16.75 -3.45
N LYS A 27 10.06 16.38 -4.55
CA LYS A 27 9.59 17.30 -5.59
C LYS A 27 8.06 17.25 -5.67
N VAL A 28 7.45 18.39 -5.95
CA VAL A 28 6.00 18.47 -6.17
C VAL A 28 5.77 18.30 -7.67
N ILE A 29 5.01 17.28 -8.06
CA ILE A 29 4.75 16.95 -9.45
C ILE A 29 3.26 16.82 -9.72
N CYS A 30 2.90 16.94 -11.00
CA CYS A 30 1.53 16.77 -11.47
C CYS A 30 1.16 15.28 -11.67
N GLN A 31 -0.13 14.95 -11.75
CA GLN A 31 -0.58 13.57 -12.01
C GLN A 31 -0.08 13.03 -13.37
N GLU A 32 -0.07 13.87 -14.41
CA GLU A 32 0.44 13.51 -15.74
C GLU A 32 1.95 13.20 -15.68
N CYS A 33 2.71 14.07 -15.02
CA CYS A 33 4.14 13.95 -14.77
C CYS A 33 4.47 12.67 -13.99
N PHE A 34 3.66 12.35 -12.97
CA PHE A 34 3.79 11.11 -12.19
C PHE A 34 3.61 9.88 -13.08
N LYS A 35 2.63 9.91 -14.00
CA LYS A 35 2.38 8.82 -14.94
C LYS A 35 3.52 8.65 -15.94
N GLU A 36 4.12 9.74 -16.43
CA GLU A 36 5.29 9.67 -17.30
C GLU A 36 6.52 9.10 -16.60
N LEU A 37 6.76 9.50 -15.34
CA LEU A 37 7.89 9.02 -14.53
C LEU A 37 7.74 7.55 -14.11
N THR A 38 6.55 7.15 -13.66
CA THR A 38 6.32 5.82 -13.07
C THR A 38 5.70 4.81 -14.05
N GLY A 39 5.21 5.26 -15.19
CA GLY A 39 4.45 4.44 -16.15
C GLY A 39 3.05 4.04 -15.65
N VAL A 40 2.59 4.58 -14.51
CA VAL A 40 1.35 4.16 -13.85
C VAL A 40 0.52 5.39 -13.46
N ASP A 41 -0.78 5.33 -13.69
CA ASP A 41 -1.68 6.43 -13.32
C ASP A 41 -1.80 6.56 -11.80
N TYR A 42 -1.83 7.79 -11.29
CA TYR A 42 -1.86 8.07 -9.86
C TYR A 42 -3.06 7.42 -9.16
N GLN A 43 -4.24 7.43 -9.80
CA GLN A 43 -5.44 6.80 -9.23
C GLN A 43 -5.24 5.31 -9.00
N THR A 44 -4.61 4.61 -9.96
CA THR A 44 -4.32 3.18 -9.81
C THR A 44 -3.28 2.93 -8.71
N PHE A 45 -2.25 3.79 -8.61
CA PHE A 45 -1.27 3.71 -7.53
C PHE A 45 -1.90 3.94 -6.16
N ALA A 46 -2.75 4.97 -6.01
CA ALA A 46 -3.46 5.27 -4.79
C ALA A 46 -4.36 4.10 -4.36
N LEU A 47 -5.15 3.55 -5.27
CA LEU A 47 -5.99 2.38 -5.02
C LEU A 47 -5.16 1.16 -4.59
N ARG A 48 -4.03 0.89 -5.25
CA ARG A 48 -3.11 -0.21 -4.88
C ARG A 48 -2.55 -0.02 -3.47
N LYS A 49 -2.22 1.22 -3.09
CA LYS A 49 -1.73 1.56 -1.76
C LYS A 49 -2.81 1.39 -0.69
N GLU A 50 -4.04 1.82 -0.97
CA GLU A 50 -5.18 1.64 -0.06
C GLU A 50 -5.53 0.16 0.13
N ASN A 51 -5.57 -0.62 -0.96
CA ASN A 51 -5.77 -2.07 -0.90
C ASN A 51 -4.67 -2.75 -0.08
N ALA A 52 -3.39 -2.39 -0.28
CA ALA A 52 -2.30 -2.92 0.53
C ALA A 52 -2.46 -2.59 2.03
N LYS A 53 -2.92 -1.38 2.37
CA LYS A 53 -3.20 -1.00 3.75
C LYS A 53 -4.35 -1.82 4.35
N GLN A 54 -5.44 -2.02 3.60
CA GLN A 54 -6.57 -2.84 4.01
C GLN A 54 -6.15 -4.30 4.25
N THR A 55 -5.42 -4.91 3.30
CA THR A 55 -4.90 -6.27 3.45
C THR A 55 -3.98 -6.40 4.66
N PHE A 56 -3.12 -5.41 4.90
CA PHE A 56 -2.23 -5.41 6.06
C PHE A 56 -3.01 -5.39 7.40
N ILE A 57 -4.03 -4.54 7.51
CA ILE A 57 -4.89 -4.49 8.71
C ILE A 57 -5.61 -5.83 8.93
N ALA A 58 -6.14 -6.43 7.88
CA ALA A 58 -6.81 -7.73 7.96
C ALA A 58 -5.86 -8.84 8.44
N VAL A 59 -4.63 -8.88 7.91
CA VAL A 59 -3.60 -9.86 8.34
C VAL A 59 -3.24 -9.68 9.80
N LEU A 60 -3.06 -8.44 10.28
CA LEU A 60 -2.78 -8.17 11.70
C LEU A 60 -3.90 -8.67 12.61
N PHE A 61 -5.16 -8.47 12.20
CA PHE A 61 -6.31 -8.98 12.95
C PHE A 61 -6.31 -10.51 13.00
N CYS A 62 -6.09 -11.18 11.85
CA CYS A 62 -5.97 -12.64 11.81
C CYS A 62 -4.86 -13.13 12.74
N LEU A 63 -3.66 -12.54 12.68
CA LEU A 63 -2.56 -12.91 13.56
C LEU A 63 -2.92 -12.77 15.05
N ALA A 64 -3.61 -11.69 15.44
CA ALA A 64 -4.09 -11.52 16.81
C ALA A 64 -5.07 -12.63 17.23
N CYS A 65 -6.02 -13.01 16.37
CA CYS A 65 -6.92 -14.13 16.61
C CYS A 65 -6.17 -15.47 16.74
N THR A 66 -5.14 -15.70 15.91
CA THR A 66 -4.34 -16.93 15.98
C THR A 66 -3.53 -17.00 17.27
N ALA A 67 -2.98 -15.87 17.74
CA ALA A 67 -2.28 -15.79 19.01
C ALA A 67 -3.22 -16.07 20.20
N TYR A 68 -4.44 -15.53 20.15
CA TYR A 68 -5.47 -15.80 21.15
C TYR A 68 -5.87 -17.29 21.16
N ALA A 69 -6.08 -17.88 19.98
CA ALA A 69 -6.39 -19.31 19.86
C ALA A 69 -5.24 -20.20 20.35
N TRP A 70 -4.00 -19.80 20.11
CA TRP A 70 -2.83 -20.49 20.65
C TRP A 70 -2.83 -20.47 22.19
N TYR A 71 -3.13 -19.32 22.79
CA TYR A 71 -3.19 -19.18 24.24
C TYR A 71 -4.31 -20.01 24.89
N ASP A 72 -5.53 -19.99 24.34
CA ASP A 72 -6.69 -20.69 24.93
C ASP A 72 -6.75 -22.19 24.60
N LYS A 73 -6.45 -22.56 23.35
CA LYS A 73 -6.65 -23.94 22.84
C LYS A 73 -5.35 -24.71 22.62
N GLY A 74 -4.20 -24.08 22.86
CA GLY A 74 -2.89 -24.68 22.67
C GLY A 74 -2.36 -24.61 21.24
N TRP A 75 -1.18 -25.21 21.05
CA TRP A 75 -0.32 -24.95 19.89
C TRP A 75 -0.88 -25.40 18.53
N MET A 76 -1.67 -26.48 18.49
CA MET A 76 -2.23 -27.00 17.22
C MET A 76 -3.16 -25.98 16.53
N TRP A 77 -3.97 -25.26 17.31
CA TRP A 77 -4.87 -24.22 16.80
C TRP A 77 -4.12 -22.96 16.39
N GLY A 78 -3.04 -22.61 17.11
CA GLY A 78 -2.14 -21.53 16.71
C GLY A 78 -1.47 -21.80 15.36
N VAL A 79 -0.89 -22.99 15.18
CA VAL A 79 -0.23 -23.39 13.92
C VAL A 79 -1.22 -23.42 12.75
N GLY A 80 -2.40 -24.01 12.94
CA GLY A 80 -3.44 -24.04 11.91
C GLY A 80 -3.90 -22.63 11.50
N GLY A 81 -4.03 -21.73 12.47
CA GLY A 81 -4.37 -20.33 12.23
C GLY A 81 -3.30 -19.56 11.45
N ILE A 82 -2.02 -19.77 11.78
CA ILE A 82 -0.90 -19.16 11.05
C ILE A 82 -0.88 -19.63 9.60
N ILE A 83 -1.02 -20.95 9.37
CA ILE A 83 -1.09 -21.53 8.02
C ILE A 83 -2.23 -20.89 7.22
N LEU A 84 -3.42 -20.78 7.80
CA LEU A 84 -4.57 -20.15 7.15
C LEU A 84 -4.30 -18.68 6.81
N THR A 85 -3.71 -17.93 7.74
CA THR A 85 -3.37 -16.51 7.53
C THR A 85 -2.35 -16.34 6.40
N THR A 86 -1.34 -17.20 6.34
CA THR A 86 -0.35 -17.20 5.25
C THR A 86 -0.99 -17.54 3.90
N LEU A 87 -1.89 -18.52 3.84
CA LEU A 87 -2.60 -18.87 2.60
C LEU A 87 -3.47 -17.71 2.09
N VAL A 88 -4.22 -17.06 2.98
CA VAL A 88 -5.04 -15.88 2.63
C VAL A 88 -4.15 -14.73 2.13
N TYR A 89 -3.05 -14.43 2.83
CA TYR A 89 -2.12 -13.38 2.40
C TYR A 89 -1.49 -13.67 1.03
N LEU A 90 -1.06 -14.91 0.79
CA LEU A 90 -0.50 -15.32 -0.50
C LEU A 90 -1.54 -15.24 -1.61
N PHE A 91 -2.79 -15.62 -1.34
CA PHE A 91 -3.87 -15.50 -2.32
C PHE A 91 -4.20 -14.03 -2.63
N SER A 92 -4.26 -13.16 -1.62
CA SER A 92 -4.51 -11.73 -1.79
C SER A 92 -3.35 -10.99 -2.48
N SER A 93 -2.10 -11.42 -2.27
CA SER A 93 -0.93 -10.80 -2.91
C SER A 93 -0.68 -11.31 -4.33
N LYS A 94 -1.05 -12.56 -4.64
CA LYS A 94 -0.87 -13.19 -5.95
C LYS A 94 -2.02 -12.96 -6.93
N ALA A 95 -3.13 -12.35 -6.50
CA ALA A 95 -4.25 -11.97 -7.37
C ALA A 95 -3.95 -10.78 -8.31
N ARG A 96 -2.70 -10.68 -8.81
CA ARG A 96 -2.22 -9.58 -9.64
C ARG A 96 -1.50 -10.09 -10.86
#